data_AF-A0A5J9SV14-F1
#
_entry.id   AF-A0A5J9SV14-F1
#
_cell.length_a   1.000
_cell.length_b   1.000
_cell.length_c   1.000
_cell.angle_alpha   90.00
_cell.angle_beta   90.00
_cell.angle_gamma   90.00
#
_symmetry.space_group_name_H-M   'P 1'
#
loop_
_entity.id
_entity.type
_entity.pdbx_description
1 polymer ?
#
loop_
_entity_poly.entity_id
_entity_poly.type
_entity_poly.pdbx_seq_one_letter_code
_entity_poly.pdbx_strand_id
1 'polypeptide(L)'
;DRPGETWPLRETFKVPNEENVATEGLNALRSLAGKIPTEYIYAMDDIQEDDEDTSDSENPDGDSSYGTAYEAFGGGKNGKEACHAIADLCQIRSIGSLISYHISCVEGRIHCSLNINTKTGRLSERTPNLQAGGDFHSRTAMNMNQHIRDAVHEKKVLLEWHPQPGQEKPPVPLLKDAFGAERRKAKMLNFSIAYGKTDVGLSRDWKVSVEEARDTLNLWYRDRNEVSDWQECQKKLAREKREVYTLLGRSCHFPKLTHPGQRGHKERAAINAPVQGSAADVVICAMLEIESNARLKELGWRLLLQVHDEVILEGPSESAEVAKAIVVECMSKPFHGINILKVDLAVDAKCSKNWYAAK
;
A
#
# COMPACT_ATOMS: atom_id res chain seq x y z
N ASP A 1 -10.05 -36.78 -24.89
CA ASP A 1 -9.78 -36.42 -26.29
C ASP A 1 -10.80 -35.46 -26.89
N ARG A 2 -10.43 -34.18 -26.92
CA ARG A 2 -10.60 -33.28 -28.08
C ARG A 2 -9.44 -32.27 -28.04
N PRO A 3 -8.39 -32.46 -28.84
CA PRO A 3 -7.30 -31.50 -28.95
C PRO A 3 -7.65 -30.47 -30.04
N GLY A 4 -7.51 -29.18 -29.75
CA GLY A 4 -7.33 -28.18 -30.82
C GLY A 4 -8.34 -27.03 -30.99
N GLU A 5 -9.15 -26.66 -30.00
CA GLU A 5 -9.89 -25.37 -30.08
C GLU A 5 -9.14 -24.28 -29.32
N THR A 6 -8.33 -23.51 -30.06
CA THR A 6 -7.80 -22.22 -29.61
C THR A 6 -8.97 -21.27 -29.36
N TRP A 7 -9.07 -20.76 -28.12
CA TRP A 7 -10.02 -19.71 -27.75
C TRP A 7 -9.93 -18.55 -28.77
N PRO A 8 -11.05 -18.06 -29.34
CA PRO A 8 -10.99 -16.92 -30.25
C PRO A 8 -10.42 -15.72 -29.50
N LEU A 9 -9.40 -15.09 -30.08
CA LEU A 9 -8.86 -13.79 -29.68
C LEU A 9 -10.01 -12.77 -29.77
N ARG A 10 -10.78 -12.62 -28.69
CA ARG A 10 -11.71 -11.50 -28.55
C ARG A 10 -10.88 -10.23 -28.56
N GLU A 11 -11.25 -9.32 -29.43
CA GLU A 11 -10.68 -7.98 -29.52
C GLU A 11 -10.49 -7.40 -28.12
N THR A 12 -9.25 -7.03 -27.80
CA THR A 12 -8.96 -6.28 -26.58
C THR A 12 -9.69 -4.95 -26.68
N PHE A 13 -10.75 -4.77 -25.90
CA PHE A 13 -11.30 -3.45 -25.63
C PHE A 13 -10.18 -2.58 -25.06
N LYS A 14 -9.63 -1.68 -25.88
CA LYS A 14 -8.79 -0.59 -25.39
C LYS A 14 -9.73 0.39 -24.72
N VAL A 15 -9.79 0.35 -23.39
CA VAL A 15 -10.26 1.50 -22.63
C VAL A 15 -9.18 2.58 -22.79
N PRO A 16 -9.47 3.74 -23.41
CA PRO A 16 -8.51 4.82 -23.49
C PRO A 16 -8.08 5.19 -22.06
N ASN A 17 -6.77 5.28 -21.86
CA ASN A 17 -6.17 5.51 -20.55
C ASN A 17 -6.28 7.00 -20.18
N GLU A 18 -7.51 7.47 -19.94
CA GLU A 18 -7.80 8.85 -19.49
C GLU A 18 -7.34 9.10 -18.03
N GLU A 19 -7.06 8.04 -17.27
CA GLU A 19 -6.65 8.10 -15.86
C GLU A 19 -5.29 8.81 -15.64
N ASN A 20 -4.34 8.67 -16.57
CA ASN A 20 -3.00 9.26 -16.40
C ASN A 20 -3.03 10.80 -16.50
N VAL A 21 -3.85 11.35 -17.38
CA VAL A 21 -4.00 12.82 -17.56
C VAL A 21 -4.74 13.43 -16.36
N ALA A 22 -5.74 12.71 -15.86
CA ALA A 22 -6.54 13.08 -14.69
C ALA A 22 -5.73 13.16 -13.38
N THR A 23 -4.75 12.28 -13.22
CA THR A 23 -3.92 12.15 -12.01
C THR A 23 -2.80 13.19 -11.95
N GLU A 24 -2.17 13.48 -13.09
CA GLU A 24 -1.18 14.57 -13.21
C GLU A 24 -1.81 15.94 -12.95
N GLY A 25 -3.01 16.18 -13.48
CA GLY A 25 -3.76 17.42 -13.22
C GLY A 25 -4.16 17.61 -11.75
N LEU A 26 -4.50 16.54 -11.03
CA LEU A 26 -4.86 16.64 -9.61
C LEU A 26 -3.66 16.97 -8.73
N ASN A 27 -2.50 16.40 -9.03
CA ASN A 27 -1.26 16.71 -8.32
C ASN A 27 -0.82 18.16 -8.57
N ALA A 28 -1.05 18.68 -9.78
CA ALA A 28 -0.85 20.09 -10.10
C ALA A 28 -1.79 20.99 -9.28
N LEU A 29 -3.10 20.70 -9.24
CA LEU A 29 -4.07 21.46 -8.46
C LEU A 29 -3.77 21.46 -6.95
N ARG A 30 -3.34 20.33 -6.39
CA ARG A 30 -2.92 20.25 -4.98
C ARG A 30 -1.66 21.07 -4.70
N SER A 31 -0.73 21.13 -5.66
CA SER A 31 0.46 21.98 -5.55
C SER A 31 0.10 23.48 -5.63
N LEU A 32 -0.91 23.84 -6.42
CA LEU A 32 -1.42 25.21 -6.53
C LEU A 32 -2.12 25.66 -5.23
N ALA A 33 -2.90 24.78 -4.60
CA ALA A 33 -3.62 25.07 -3.36
C ALA A 33 -2.70 25.13 -2.13
N GLY A 34 -1.71 24.26 -2.02
CA GLY A 34 -0.88 24.13 -0.81
C GLY A 34 -1.50 23.23 0.25
N LYS A 35 -1.05 23.35 1.50
CA LYS A 35 -1.49 22.52 2.64
C LYS A 35 -2.46 23.30 3.53
N ILE A 36 -3.62 23.62 2.98
CA ILE A 36 -4.64 24.39 3.69
C ILE A 36 -5.41 23.46 4.65
N PRO A 37 -5.48 23.76 5.96
CA PRO A 37 -6.32 23.03 6.90
C PRO A 37 -7.82 23.22 6.59
N THR A 38 -8.59 22.14 6.71
CA THR A 38 -10.03 22.08 6.38
C THR A 38 -10.92 22.88 7.35
N GLU A 39 -10.38 23.37 8.46
CA GLU A 39 -11.15 24.03 9.54
C GLU A 39 -11.49 25.52 9.27
N TYR A 40 -10.88 26.17 8.26
CA TYR A 40 -11.20 27.56 7.89
C TYR A 40 -12.35 27.72 6.89
N ILE A 41 -12.98 26.62 6.45
CA ILE A 41 -13.94 26.61 5.33
C ILE A 41 -15.36 27.06 5.77
N TYR A 42 -15.65 27.15 7.07
CA TYR A 42 -17.01 27.40 7.59
C TYR A 42 -17.18 28.69 8.41
N ALA A 43 -16.39 29.73 8.16
CA ALA A 43 -16.53 31.03 8.83
C ALA A 43 -16.83 32.19 7.86
N MET A 44 -17.59 31.93 6.78
CA MET A 44 -17.98 32.95 5.79
C MET A 44 -19.50 33.13 5.64
N ASP A 45 -20.30 32.61 6.59
CA ASP A 45 -21.71 32.95 6.70
C ASP A 45 -21.96 33.55 8.09
N ASP A 46 -22.36 34.83 8.10
CA ASP A 46 -22.75 35.72 9.20
C ASP A 46 -21.72 36.78 9.62
N ILE A 47 -21.77 37.94 8.96
CA ILE A 47 -22.01 39.27 9.57
C ILE A 47 -22.41 40.26 8.44
N GLN A 48 -23.51 40.97 8.70
CA GLN A 48 -24.17 41.96 7.84
C GLN A 48 -23.34 43.24 7.64
N GLU A 49 -23.70 43.98 6.60
CA GLU A 49 -23.37 45.39 6.37
C GLU A 49 -23.62 46.23 7.64
N ASP A 50 -22.60 46.96 8.10
CA ASP A 50 -22.69 48.35 8.56
C ASP A 50 -21.28 48.94 8.80
N ASP A 51 -21.19 50.26 8.65
CA ASP A 51 -20.02 51.12 8.47
C ASP A 51 -19.00 51.21 9.63
N GLU A 52 -17.86 51.84 9.27
CA GLU A 52 -16.89 52.61 10.07
C GLU A 52 -15.62 51.93 10.65
N ASP A 53 -14.50 52.61 10.38
CA ASP A 53 -13.13 52.42 10.84
C ASP A 53 -12.99 51.98 12.32
N THR A 54 -12.18 50.96 12.60
CA THR A 54 -10.89 51.10 13.32
C THR A 54 -10.29 49.76 13.79
N SER A 55 -8.96 49.73 13.72
CA SER A 55 -8.00 49.00 14.58
C SER A 55 -7.72 47.51 14.34
N ASP A 56 -6.46 47.28 13.95
CA ASP A 56 -5.53 46.24 14.40
C ASP A 56 -6.11 44.98 15.04
N SER A 57 -6.01 43.88 14.30
CA SER A 57 -5.65 42.60 14.91
C SER A 57 -4.59 41.91 14.04
N GLU A 58 -3.39 41.82 14.61
CA GLU A 58 -2.32 40.95 14.12
C GLU A 58 -2.83 39.51 14.06
N ASN A 59 -2.85 38.91 12.87
CA ASN A 59 -3.19 37.50 12.70
C ASN A 59 -1.89 36.68 12.58
N PRO A 60 -1.65 35.69 13.45
CA PRO A 60 -0.40 34.96 13.55
C PRO A 60 -0.41 33.75 12.61
N ASP A 61 -0.30 33.95 11.29
CA ASP A 61 -0.12 32.83 10.37
C ASP A 61 0.77 33.21 9.20
N GLY A 62 1.98 32.67 9.20
CA GLY A 62 2.95 32.81 8.13
C GLY A 62 2.42 32.20 6.83
N ASP A 63 2.71 32.87 5.72
CA ASP A 63 2.35 32.56 4.33
C ASP A 63 2.79 31.17 3.80
N SER A 64 3.29 30.28 4.66
CA SER A 64 3.90 29.00 4.25
C SER A 64 2.90 27.87 4.00
N SER A 65 1.62 28.06 4.28
CA SER A 65 0.58 27.03 4.09
C SER A 65 -0.03 27.04 2.68
N TYR A 66 0.02 28.19 1.99
CA TYR A 66 -0.58 28.38 0.68
C TYR A 66 0.35 27.95 -0.46
N GLY A 67 -0.23 27.40 -1.51
CA GLY A 67 0.50 26.92 -2.68
C GLY A 67 0.86 28.04 -3.66
N THR A 68 1.38 27.66 -4.83
CA THR A 68 1.86 28.63 -5.83
C THR A 68 0.75 29.52 -6.42
N ALA A 69 -0.52 29.23 -6.17
CA ALA A 69 -1.62 30.13 -6.54
C ALA A 69 -1.66 31.40 -5.68
N TYR A 70 -1.06 31.42 -4.49
CA TYR A 70 -1.08 32.60 -3.63
C TYR A 70 -0.42 33.81 -4.30
N GLU A 71 0.83 33.65 -4.74
CA GLU A 71 1.59 34.70 -5.43
C GLU A 71 1.00 34.99 -6.81
N ALA A 72 0.52 33.96 -7.53
CA ALA A 72 -0.04 34.10 -8.87
C ALA A 72 -1.32 34.96 -8.89
N PHE A 73 -2.06 35.02 -7.78
CA PHE A 73 -3.28 35.82 -7.63
C PHE A 73 -3.06 37.09 -6.81
N GLY A 74 -1.82 37.57 -6.73
CA GLY A 74 -1.48 38.87 -6.14
C GLY A 74 -1.30 38.89 -4.63
N GLY A 75 -1.21 37.71 -3.99
CA GLY A 75 -1.03 37.56 -2.54
C GLY A 75 -2.19 38.13 -1.71
N GLY A 76 -1.97 38.31 -0.41
CA GLY A 76 -2.95 38.90 0.49
C GLY A 76 -4.27 38.13 0.52
N LYS A 77 -5.40 38.84 0.53
CA LYS A 77 -6.74 38.21 0.56
C LYS A 77 -7.05 37.39 -0.70
N ASN A 78 -6.76 37.94 -1.87
CA ASN A 78 -7.06 37.30 -3.17
C ASN A 78 -6.24 36.01 -3.39
N GLY A 79 -4.97 36.02 -3.00
CA GLY A 79 -4.11 34.83 -3.04
C GLY A 79 -4.63 33.71 -2.13
N LYS A 80 -5.10 34.04 -0.92
CA LYS A 80 -5.68 33.06 0.01
C LYS A 80 -6.98 32.48 -0.53
N GLU A 81 -7.88 33.32 -1.02
CA GLU A 81 -9.16 32.90 -1.61
C GLU A 81 -8.97 31.99 -2.84
N ALA A 82 -8.00 32.31 -3.70
CA ALA A 82 -7.67 31.47 -4.85
C ALA A 82 -7.18 30.08 -4.44
N CYS A 83 -6.29 29.99 -3.44
CA CYS A 83 -5.82 28.71 -2.93
C CYS A 83 -6.94 27.89 -2.27
N HIS A 84 -7.84 28.52 -1.52
CA HIS A 84 -9.02 27.89 -0.92
C HIS A 84 -9.98 27.34 -1.98
N ALA A 85 -10.33 28.14 -2.99
CA ALA A 85 -11.20 27.70 -4.09
C ALA A 85 -10.66 26.49 -4.86
N ILE A 86 -9.33 26.43 -5.07
CA ILE A 86 -8.68 25.28 -5.72
C ILE A 86 -8.70 24.04 -4.81
N ALA A 87 -8.55 24.22 -3.50
CA ALA A 87 -8.67 23.14 -2.52
C ALA A 87 -10.09 22.55 -2.50
N ASP A 88 -11.11 23.41 -2.51
CA ASP A 88 -12.52 23.01 -2.54
C ASP A 88 -12.87 22.28 -3.83
N LEU A 89 -12.34 22.73 -4.97
CA LEU A 89 -12.51 22.04 -6.25
C LEU A 89 -11.92 20.61 -6.22
N CYS A 90 -10.80 20.42 -5.52
CA CYS A 90 -10.24 19.09 -5.28
C CYS A 90 -11.16 18.22 -4.39
N GLN A 91 -11.83 18.81 -3.40
CA GLN A 91 -12.80 18.10 -2.57
C GLN A 91 -14.06 17.73 -3.35
N ILE A 92 -14.62 18.66 -4.14
CA ILE A 92 -15.78 18.41 -5.01
C ILE A 92 -15.50 17.27 -5.98
N ARG A 93 -14.29 17.19 -6.56
CA ARG A 93 -13.90 16.05 -7.41
C ARG A 93 -13.79 14.74 -6.63
N SER A 94 -13.31 14.79 -5.38
CA SER A 94 -13.30 13.62 -4.49
C SER A 94 -14.72 13.14 -4.20
N ILE A 95 -15.65 14.05 -3.92
CA ILE A 95 -17.07 13.77 -3.72
C ILE A 95 -17.70 13.23 -5.02
N GLY A 96 -17.41 13.84 -6.17
CA GLY A 96 -17.87 13.38 -7.48
C GLY A 96 -17.34 11.98 -7.82
N SER A 97 -16.10 11.66 -7.45
CA SER A 97 -15.53 10.31 -7.59
C SER A 97 -16.22 9.31 -6.65
N LEU A 98 -16.51 9.71 -5.40
CA LEU A 98 -17.28 8.88 -4.48
C LEU A 98 -18.68 8.59 -5.02
N ILE A 99 -19.40 9.60 -5.49
CA ILE A 99 -20.74 9.45 -6.07
C ILE A 99 -20.70 8.59 -7.33
N SER A 100 -19.81 8.91 -8.27
CA SER A 100 -19.73 8.25 -9.58
C SER A 100 -19.29 6.79 -9.50
N TYR A 101 -18.36 6.45 -8.59
CA TYR A 101 -17.80 5.09 -8.49
C TYR A 101 -18.44 4.23 -7.40
N HIS A 102 -19.05 4.83 -6.36
CA HIS A 102 -19.49 4.08 -5.18
C HIS A 102 -21.00 4.15 -4.89
N ILE A 103 -21.77 5.04 -5.53
CA ILE A 103 -23.19 5.29 -5.16
C ILE A 103 -24.18 4.88 -6.26
N SER A 104 -23.75 4.67 -7.51
CA SER A 104 -24.64 4.17 -8.57
C SER A 104 -24.96 2.68 -8.36
N CYS A 105 -26.08 2.40 -7.70
CA CYS A 105 -26.60 1.05 -7.46
C CYS A 105 -27.86 0.78 -8.28
N VAL A 106 -27.88 -0.33 -9.00
CA VAL A 106 -29.12 -0.92 -9.52
C VAL A 106 -29.53 -2.02 -8.54
N GLU A 107 -30.73 -1.92 -7.96
CA GLU A 107 -31.33 -2.94 -7.06
C GLU A 107 -30.62 -3.21 -5.71
N GLY A 108 -29.83 -2.26 -5.20
CA GLY A 108 -29.20 -2.37 -3.88
C GLY A 108 -28.08 -3.41 -3.78
N ARG A 109 -27.60 -3.95 -4.91
CA ARG A 109 -26.40 -4.79 -5.02
C ARG A 109 -25.44 -4.23 -6.06
N ILE A 110 -24.16 -4.20 -5.72
CA ILE A 110 -23.10 -3.79 -6.65
C ILE A 110 -22.43 -5.04 -7.19
N HIS A 111 -22.45 -5.20 -8.52
CA HIS A 111 -21.71 -6.26 -9.20
C HIS A 111 -20.36 -5.72 -9.66
N CYS A 112 -19.26 -6.23 -9.09
CA CYS A 112 -17.91 -5.89 -9.52
C CYS A 112 -17.49 -6.79 -10.70
N SER A 113 -16.88 -6.21 -11.73
CA SER A 113 -16.22 -6.99 -12.79
C SER A 113 -14.75 -7.24 -12.41
N LEU A 114 -14.35 -8.51 -12.36
CA LEU A 114 -12.98 -8.88 -12.04
C LEU A 114 -12.15 -8.96 -13.32
N ASN A 115 -11.08 -8.17 -13.41
CA ASN A 115 -10.13 -8.24 -14.51
C ASN A 115 -8.90 -9.10 -14.13
N ILE A 116 -8.85 -10.33 -14.64
CA ILE A 116 -7.78 -11.30 -14.36
C ILE A 116 -6.55 -11.05 -15.25
N ASN A 117 -6.63 -10.16 -16.27
CA ASN A 117 -5.56 -9.94 -17.27
C ASN A 117 -4.45 -8.98 -16.81
N THR A 118 -4.25 -8.80 -15.49
CA THR A 118 -3.18 -7.95 -15.00
C THR A 118 -1.83 -8.66 -15.12
N LYS A 119 -0.79 -7.96 -15.58
CA LYS A 119 0.56 -8.53 -15.72
C LYS A 119 1.16 -9.02 -14.39
N THR A 120 0.64 -8.53 -13.27
CA THR A 120 1.19 -8.77 -11.94
C THR A 120 0.25 -9.49 -10.98
N GLY A 121 -1.03 -9.71 -11.31
CA GLY A 121 -1.97 -10.46 -10.45
C GLY A 121 -2.45 -9.77 -9.15
N ARG A 122 -1.78 -8.69 -8.70
CA ARG A 122 -2.05 -7.70 -7.62
C ARG A 122 -2.47 -8.14 -6.19
N LEU A 123 -1.87 -7.42 -5.21
CA LEU A 123 -1.66 -7.77 -3.80
C LEU A 123 -1.42 -6.58 -2.84
N SER A 124 -1.39 -6.86 -1.53
CA SER A 124 -0.72 -6.12 -0.45
C SER A 124 -0.27 -7.11 0.66
N GLU A 125 0.37 -6.66 1.74
CA GLU A 125 0.91 -7.50 2.84
C GLU A 125 0.68 -6.81 4.20
N ARG A 126 0.36 -7.60 5.24
CA ARG A 126 0.62 -7.27 6.64
C ARG A 126 1.54 -8.31 7.28
N THR A 127 2.56 -7.79 7.97
CA THR A 127 3.48 -8.44 8.94
C THR A 127 3.74 -9.94 8.74
N PRO A 128 4.88 -10.34 8.13
CA PRO A 128 5.28 -11.73 8.15
C PRO A 128 5.64 -12.13 9.58
N ASN A 129 5.08 -13.23 10.06
CA ASN A 129 5.47 -13.83 11.34
C ASN A 129 6.72 -14.68 11.10
N LEU A 130 7.90 -14.06 11.20
CA LEU A 130 9.16 -14.76 11.07
C LEU A 130 9.37 -15.64 12.31
N GLN A 131 9.66 -16.93 12.12
CA GLN A 131 9.92 -17.91 13.19
C GLN A 131 11.04 -17.49 14.16
N ALA A 132 11.88 -16.52 13.79
CA ALA A 132 12.89 -15.93 14.65
C ALA A 132 12.36 -14.90 15.67
N GLY A 133 11.03 -14.71 15.75
CA GLY A 133 10.39 -13.68 16.56
C GLY A 133 10.69 -12.29 16.01
N GLY A 134 9.64 -11.50 15.73
CA GLY A 134 9.82 -10.05 15.78
C GLY A 134 9.34 -9.17 14.66
N ASP A 135 9.13 -7.93 15.08
CA ASP A 135 8.85 -6.78 14.23
C ASP A 135 10.05 -6.51 13.32
N PHE A 136 10.01 -7.11 12.13
CA PHE A 136 11.03 -6.98 11.09
C PHE A 136 11.47 -5.53 10.86
N HIS A 137 10.51 -4.59 10.87
CA HIS A 137 10.79 -3.17 10.68
C HIS A 137 11.57 -2.56 11.85
N SER A 138 11.30 -2.99 13.07
CA SER A 138 12.06 -2.58 14.26
C SER A 138 13.49 -3.12 14.22
N ARG A 139 13.68 -4.37 13.77
CA ARG A 139 15.03 -4.94 13.57
C ARG A 139 15.81 -4.19 12.50
N THR A 140 15.18 -3.87 11.37
CA THR A 140 15.78 -3.03 10.32
C THR A 140 16.16 -1.65 10.86
N ALA A 141 15.28 -1.01 11.64
CA ALA A 141 15.56 0.29 12.24
C ALA A 141 16.76 0.24 13.20
N MET A 142 16.85 -0.80 14.05
CA MET A 142 17.99 -1.04 14.93
C MET A 142 19.29 -1.26 14.16
N ASN A 143 19.26 -2.06 13.09
CA ASN A 143 20.45 -2.35 12.30
C ASN A 143 20.98 -1.11 11.56
N MET A 144 20.09 -0.23 11.11
CA MET A 144 20.46 0.99 10.37
C MET A 144 20.92 2.14 11.26
N ASN A 145 20.56 2.16 12.54
CA ASN A 145 20.80 3.31 13.42
C ASN A 145 21.62 2.88 14.65
N GLN A 146 22.86 3.37 14.74
CA GLN A 146 23.77 3.01 15.84
C GLN A 146 23.16 3.34 17.21
N HIS A 147 22.57 4.53 17.38
CA HIS A 147 21.96 4.94 18.64
C HIS A 147 20.78 4.06 19.08
N ILE A 148 20.01 3.50 18.14
CA ILE A 148 18.92 2.56 18.44
C ILE A 148 19.51 1.22 18.88
N ARG A 149 20.56 0.77 18.19
CA ARG A 149 21.28 -0.45 18.54
C ARG A 149 21.84 -0.37 19.97
N ASP A 150 22.46 0.75 20.32
CA ASP A 150 22.98 0.99 21.65
C ASP A 150 21.86 0.99 22.70
N ALA A 151 20.72 1.65 22.41
CA ALA A 151 19.56 1.66 23.30
C ALA A 151 18.96 0.25 23.55
N VAL A 152 18.96 -0.62 22.53
CA VAL A 152 18.56 -2.03 22.67
C VAL A 152 19.58 -2.82 23.49
N HIS A 153 20.89 -2.66 23.23
CA HIS A 153 21.96 -3.33 23.98
C HIS A 153 21.97 -2.94 25.46
N GLU A 154 21.73 -1.67 25.76
CA GLU A 154 21.61 -1.13 27.11
C GLU A 154 20.29 -1.50 27.80
N LYS A 155 19.40 -2.26 27.13
CA LYS A 155 18.07 -2.66 27.60
C LYS A 155 17.17 -1.47 27.96
N LYS A 156 17.41 -0.29 27.36
CA LYS A 156 16.53 0.89 27.49
C LYS A 156 15.25 0.74 26.68
N VAL A 157 15.30 -0.06 25.62
CA VAL A 157 14.15 -0.40 24.77
C VAL A 157 14.14 -1.90 24.44
N LEU A 158 12.96 -2.46 24.21
CA LEU A 158 12.78 -3.85 23.81
C LEU A 158 12.37 -3.96 22.33
N LEU A 159 12.96 -4.90 21.60
CA LEU A 159 12.50 -5.21 20.24
C LEU A 159 11.12 -5.87 20.25
N GLU A 160 10.92 -6.78 21.19
CA GLU A 160 9.71 -7.58 21.37
C GLU A 160 9.41 -7.73 22.84
N TRP A 161 8.13 -7.87 23.15
CA TRP A 161 7.66 -8.21 24.48
C TRP A 161 6.38 -9.04 24.37
N HIS A 162 6.35 -10.11 25.14
CA HIS A 162 5.17 -10.96 25.28
C HIS A 162 4.63 -10.79 26.70
N PRO A 163 3.34 -10.47 26.88
CA PRO A 163 2.73 -10.36 28.19
C PRO A 163 2.89 -11.67 28.97
N GLN A 164 3.35 -11.57 30.22
CA GLN A 164 3.39 -12.69 31.15
C GLN A 164 2.27 -12.55 32.19
N PRO A 165 1.80 -13.66 32.80
CA PRO A 165 0.81 -13.60 33.86
C PRO A 165 1.23 -12.62 34.97
N GLY A 166 0.41 -11.59 35.21
CA GLY A 166 0.70 -10.54 36.21
C GLY A 166 1.48 -9.33 35.70
N GLN A 167 1.83 -9.26 34.41
CA GLN A 167 2.41 -8.06 33.78
C GLN A 167 1.49 -7.50 32.69
N GLU A 168 0.85 -6.36 32.99
CA GLU A 168 -0.01 -5.65 32.04
C GLU A 168 0.75 -4.81 31.02
N LYS A 169 1.99 -4.40 31.33
CA LYS A 169 2.80 -3.51 30.50
C LYS A 169 4.25 -3.98 30.44
N PRO A 170 4.97 -3.71 29.33
CA PRO A 170 6.38 -4.03 29.22
C PRO A 170 7.21 -3.24 30.25
N PRO A 171 8.30 -3.83 30.77
CA PRO A 171 9.14 -3.19 31.79
C PRO A 171 9.90 -1.96 31.26
N VAL A 172 10.13 -1.90 29.95
CA VAL A 172 10.72 -0.77 29.24
C VAL A 172 9.97 -0.60 27.91
N PRO A 173 9.94 0.61 27.31
CA PRO A 173 9.21 0.84 26.07
C PRO A 173 9.70 -0.06 24.93
N LEU A 174 8.79 -0.44 24.04
CA LEU A 174 9.17 -1.15 22.82
C LEU A 174 9.84 -0.18 21.84
N LEU A 175 10.73 -0.70 20.99
CA LEU A 175 11.39 0.09 19.94
C LEU A 175 10.35 0.80 19.06
N LYS A 176 9.27 0.11 18.71
CA LYS A 176 8.19 0.70 17.91
C LYS A 176 7.54 1.94 18.55
N ASP A 177 7.56 2.02 19.87
CA ASP A 177 6.97 3.11 20.65
C ASP A 177 8.00 4.23 20.90
N ALA A 178 9.25 3.87 21.20
CA ALA A 178 10.34 4.81 21.48
C ALA A 178 10.97 5.43 20.22
N PHE A 179 11.08 4.67 19.13
CA PHE A 179 11.74 5.04 17.87
C PHE A 179 10.79 4.88 16.68
N GLY A 180 9.57 5.39 16.83
CA GLY A 180 8.52 5.25 15.83
C GLY A 180 8.85 5.91 14.47
N ALA A 181 9.63 7.00 14.46
CA ALA A 181 10.00 7.69 13.22
C ALA A 181 10.99 6.87 12.38
N GLU A 182 12.02 6.33 13.01
CA GLU A 182 13.03 5.48 12.39
C GLU A 182 12.43 4.15 11.97
N ARG A 183 11.53 3.59 12.78
CA ARG A 183 10.73 2.42 12.39
C ARG A 183 9.88 2.69 11.15
N ARG A 184 9.25 3.87 11.04
CA ARG A 184 8.51 4.24 9.81
C ARG A 184 9.44 4.33 8.59
N LYS A 185 10.63 4.92 8.72
CA LYS A 185 11.63 4.95 7.64
C LYS A 185 12.07 3.53 7.24
N ALA A 186 12.37 2.68 8.21
CA ALA A 186 12.73 1.29 8.00
C ALA A 186 11.60 0.47 7.36
N LYS A 187 10.35 0.69 7.78
CA LYS A 187 9.16 0.10 7.17
C LYS A 187 9.06 0.50 5.70
N MET A 188 9.13 1.79 5.41
CA MET A 188 9.11 2.31 4.05
C MET A 188 10.24 1.73 3.20
N LEU A 189 11.44 1.60 3.77
CA LEU A 189 12.59 0.99 3.09
C LEU A 189 12.29 -0.46 2.69
N ASN A 190 11.84 -1.25 3.64
CA ASN A 190 11.53 -2.67 3.45
C ASN A 190 10.51 -2.88 2.33
N PHE A 191 9.43 -2.10 2.30
CA PHE A 191 8.45 -2.16 1.21
C PHE A 191 9.02 -1.63 -0.11
N SER A 192 9.79 -0.55 -0.08
CA SER A 192 10.26 0.13 -1.29
C SER A 192 11.38 -0.62 -2.02
N ILE A 193 12.30 -1.26 -1.30
CA ILE A 193 13.43 -2.00 -1.88
C ILE A 193 12.96 -3.29 -2.53
N ALA A 194 11.99 -3.99 -1.94
CA ALA A 194 11.34 -5.14 -2.56
C ALA A 194 10.84 -4.80 -3.98
N TYR A 195 10.48 -3.53 -4.22
CA TYR A 195 10.02 -3.02 -5.51
C TYR A 195 11.09 -2.26 -6.35
N GLY A 196 12.36 -2.38 -6.00
CA GLY A 196 13.47 -1.80 -6.76
C GLY A 196 13.57 -0.27 -6.70
N LYS A 197 13.12 0.36 -5.60
CA LYS A 197 13.28 1.82 -5.42
C LYS A 197 14.76 2.21 -5.30
N THR A 198 15.11 3.35 -5.89
CA THR A 198 16.50 3.87 -5.91
C THR A 198 16.75 4.84 -4.76
N ASP A 199 18.03 5.10 -4.47
CA ASP A 199 18.51 6.14 -3.53
C ASP A 199 17.86 7.52 -3.78
N VAL A 200 17.73 7.94 -5.04
CA VAL A 200 17.03 9.19 -5.40
C VAL A 200 15.56 9.16 -4.96
N GLY A 201 14.87 8.05 -5.15
CA GLY A 201 13.48 7.91 -4.72
C GLY A 201 13.36 7.94 -3.19
N LEU A 202 14.29 7.28 -2.49
CA LEU A 202 14.31 7.26 -1.01
C LEU A 202 14.64 8.63 -0.43
N SER A 203 15.56 9.38 -1.03
CA SER A 203 15.92 10.73 -0.58
C SER A 203 14.71 11.68 -0.54
N ARG A 204 13.81 11.59 -1.52
CA ARG A 204 12.58 12.38 -1.59
C ARG A 204 11.58 12.01 -0.51
N ASP A 205 11.38 10.71 -0.30
CA ASP A 205 10.45 10.22 0.72
C ASP A 205 10.92 10.57 2.14
N TRP A 206 12.22 10.44 2.39
CA TRP A 206 12.82 10.69 3.71
C TRP A 206 13.20 12.14 3.95
N LYS A 207 13.19 12.97 2.90
CA LYS A 207 13.65 14.37 2.92
C LYS A 207 15.09 14.50 3.42
N VAL A 208 15.97 13.65 2.89
CA VAL A 208 17.40 13.61 3.21
C VAL A 208 18.23 13.80 1.95
N SER A 209 19.55 13.96 2.10
CA SER A 209 20.45 14.00 0.94
C SER A 209 20.45 12.66 0.19
N VAL A 210 20.78 12.69 -1.10
CA VAL A 210 20.92 11.45 -1.89
C VAL A 210 22.05 10.57 -1.33
N GLU A 211 23.09 11.19 -0.79
CA GLU A 211 24.22 10.51 -0.14
C GLU A 211 23.76 9.76 1.12
N GLU A 212 23.02 10.43 2.02
CA GLU A 212 22.49 9.80 3.23
C GLU A 212 21.53 8.65 2.90
N ALA A 213 20.66 8.83 1.90
CA ALA A 213 19.77 7.78 1.43
C ALA A 213 20.54 6.58 0.85
N ARG A 214 21.64 6.84 0.12
CA ARG A 214 22.51 5.80 -0.44
C ARG A 214 23.26 5.04 0.65
N ASP A 215 23.82 5.72 1.64
CA ASP A 215 24.54 5.09 2.73
C ASP A 215 23.61 4.19 3.56
N THR A 216 22.41 4.69 3.84
CA THR A 216 21.37 3.91 4.51
C THR A 216 20.98 2.67 3.71
N LEU A 217 20.82 2.81 2.39
CA LEU A 217 20.52 1.71 1.48
C LEU A 217 21.66 0.68 1.45
N ASN A 218 22.91 1.12 1.47
CA ASN A 218 24.09 0.25 1.52
C ASN A 218 24.16 -0.55 2.82
N LEU A 219 23.82 0.07 3.96
CA LEU A 219 23.73 -0.63 5.24
C LEU A 219 22.66 -1.73 5.21
N TRP A 220 21.51 -1.44 4.59
CA TRP A 220 20.44 -2.41 4.44
C TRP A 220 20.86 -3.60 3.56
N TYR A 221 21.47 -3.35 2.39
CA TYR A 221 21.95 -4.45 1.52
C TYR A 221 23.12 -5.23 2.13
N ARG A 222 23.91 -4.62 3.01
CA ARG A 222 24.94 -5.34 3.77
C ARG A 222 24.34 -6.31 4.77
N ASP A 223 23.21 -5.96 5.39
CA ASP A 223 22.43 -6.85 6.27
C ASP A 223 21.64 -7.90 5.46
N ARG A 224 21.26 -7.59 4.22
CA ARG A 224 20.38 -8.39 3.34
C ARG A 224 21.01 -8.65 1.97
N ASN A 225 22.17 -9.27 1.96
CA ASN A 225 22.88 -9.56 0.71
C ASN A 225 22.07 -10.50 -0.19
N GLU A 226 21.28 -11.40 0.39
CA GLU A 226 20.41 -12.34 -0.30
C GLU A 226 19.39 -11.63 -1.22
N VAL A 227 18.92 -10.43 -0.83
CA VAL A 227 17.99 -9.64 -1.63
C VAL A 227 18.70 -9.02 -2.83
N SER A 228 19.92 -8.50 -2.63
CA SER A 228 20.73 -7.95 -3.72
C SER A 228 21.03 -9.03 -4.77
N ASP A 229 21.46 -10.20 -4.32
CA ASP A 229 21.80 -11.34 -5.20
C ASP A 229 20.57 -11.81 -5.99
N TRP A 230 19.42 -11.91 -5.31
CA TRP A 230 18.16 -12.26 -5.96
C TRP A 230 17.73 -11.21 -6.99
N GLN A 231 17.83 -9.92 -6.66
CA GLN A 231 17.49 -8.82 -7.59
C GLN A 231 18.38 -8.84 -8.84
N GLU A 232 19.68 -9.08 -8.69
CA GLU A 232 20.58 -9.17 -9.84
C GLU A 232 20.29 -10.40 -10.70
N CYS A 233 19.92 -11.52 -10.08
CA CYS A 233 19.44 -12.70 -10.80
C CYS A 233 18.19 -12.39 -11.64
N GLN A 234 17.20 -11.67 -11.09
CA GLN A 234 16.01 -11.26 -11.84
C GLN A 234 16.34 -10.34 -13.01
N LYS A 235 17.23 -9.36 -12.81
CA LYS A 235 17.70 -8.48 -13.89
C LYS A 235 18.42 -9.28 -14.97
N LYS A 236 19.25 -10.26 -14.60
CA LYS A 236 19.94 -11.14 -15.55
C LYS A 236 18.94 -11.95 -16.38
N LEU A 237 17.96 -12.60 -15.75
CA LEU A 237 16.89 -13.34 -16.43
C LEU A 237 16.13 -12.44 -17.42
N ALA A 238 15.76 -11.23 -17.01
CA ALA A 238 15.09 -10.28 -17.90
C ALA A 238 15.97 -9.80 -19.07
N ARG A 239 17.30 -9.70 -18.89
CA ARG A 239 18.23 -9.35 -19.97
C ARG A 239 18.43 -10.50 -20.96
N GLU A 240 18.61 -11.72 -20.47
CA GLU A 240 18.97 -12.90 -21.26
C GLU A 240 17.75 -13.58 -21.88
N LYS A 241 16.74 -13.88 -21.07
CA LYS A 241 15.55 -14.64 -21.47
C LYS A 241 14.36 -13.75 -21.83
N ARG A 242 14.40 -12.48 -21.42
CA ARG A 242 13.27 -11.52 -21.56
C ARG A 242 12.01 -11.97 -20.83
N GLU A 243 12.17 -12.78 -19.81
CA GLU A 243 11.10 -13.21 -18.94
C GLU A 243 11.61 -13.46 -17.53
N VAL A 244 10.70 -13.36 -16.57
CA VAL A 244 10.88 -13.74 -15.16
C VAL A 244 9.67 -14.57 -14.74
N TYR A 245 9.79 -15.33 -13.66
CA TYR A 245 8.74 -16.27 -13.25
C TYR A 245 8.25 -15.97 -11.83
N THR A 246 6.99 -16.24 -11.59
CA THR A 246 6.40 -16.23 -10.24
C THR A 246 6.70 -17.55 -9.50
N LEU A 247 6.31 -17.62 -8.23
CA LEU A 247 6.46 -18.80 -7.36
C LEU A 247 5.88 -20.07 -8.00
N LEU A 248 4.70 -19.98 -8.62
CA LEU A 248 4.07 -21.13 -9.28
C LEU A 248 4.45 -21.27 -10.78
N GLY A 249 5.47 -20.54 -11.22
CA GLY A 249 6.04 -20.70 -12.57
C GLY A 249 5.36 -19.89 -13.67
N ARG A 250 4.44 -18.97 -13.35
CA ARG A 250 3.83 -18.10 -14.36
C ARG A 250 4.88 -17.14 -14.92
N SER A 251 5.05 -17.14 -16.24
CA SER A 251 6.02 -16.27 -16.90
C SER A 251 5.48 -14.84 -17.11
N CYS A 252 6.31 -13.85 -16.77
CA CYS A 252 6.11 -12.44 -17.09
C CYS A 252 7.14 -11.99 -18.13
N HIS A 253 6.65 -11.66 -19.33
CA HIS A 253 7.49 -11.33 -20.48
C HIS A 253 7.79 -9.84 -20.58
N PHE A 254 9.01 -9.51 -20.99
CA PHE A 254 9.47 -8.13 -21.21
C PHE A 254 9.79 -7.88 -22.69
N PRO A 255 9.33 -6.75 -23.25
CA PRO A 255 9.71 -6.37 -24.61
C PRO A 255 11.21 -6.06 -24.68
N LYS A 256 11.83 -6.29 -25.85
CA LYS A 256 13.27 -6.04 -26.10
C LYS A 256 13.67 -4.63 -25.67
N LEU A 257 14.83 -4.48 -25.04
CA LEU A 257 15.41 -3.18 -24.69
C LEU A 257 15.79 -2.43 -25.97
N THR A 258 15.04 -1.38 -26.31
CA THR A 258 15.30 -0.54 -27.49
C THR A 258 16.02 0.76 -27.13
N HIS A 259 15.80 1.31 -25.93
CA HIS A 259 16.41 2.58 -25.49
C HIS A 259 17.06 2.48 -24.10
N PRO A 260 18.26 3.09 -23.91
CA PRO A 260 18.94 3.12 -22.61
C PRO A 260 18.08 3.71 -21.48
N GLY A 261 17.26 4.73 -21.77
CA GLY A 261 16.38 5.37 -20.79
C GLY A 261 15.27 4.47 -20.22
N GLN A 262 14.93 3.37 -20.89
CA GLN A 262 13.93 2.40 -20.40
C GLN A 262 14.54 1.30 -19.53
N ARG A 263 15.87 1.21 -19.46
CA ARG A 263 16.56 0.11 -18.78
C ARG A 263 16.20 0.04 -17.30
N GLY A 264 16.29 1.16 -16.58
CA GLY A 264 15.95 1.20 -15.15
C GLY A 264 14.48 0.84 -14.87
N HIS A 265 13.56 1.25 -15.72
CA HIS A 265 12.14 0.89 -15.57
C HIS A 265 11.91 -0.62 -15.78
N LYS A 266 12.53 -1.22 -16.80
CA LYS A 266 12.39 -2.65 -17.06
C LYS A 266 13.07 -3.52 -16.01
N GLU A 267 14.23 -3.11 -15.51
CA GLU A 267 14.92 -3.81 -14.42
C GLU A 267 14.08 -3.79 -13.14
N ARG A 268 13.45 -2.65 -12.81
CA ARG A 268 12.47 -2.59 -11.72
C ARG A 268 11.25 -3.48 -11.97
N ALA A 269 10.70 -3.47 -13.18
CA ALA A 269 9.57 -4.33 -13.51
C ALA A 269 9.93 -5.83 -13.40
N ALA A 270 11.16 -6.21 -13.76
CA ALA A 270 11.69 -7.57 -13.63
C ALA A 270 11.86 -8.01 -12.17
N ILE A 271 12.20 -7.08 -11.27
CA ILE A 271 12.23 -7.34 -9.83
C ILE A 271 10.80 -7.46 -9.29
N ASN A 272 9.90 -6.58 -9.71
CA ASN A 272 8.58 -6.45 -9.09
C ASN A 272 7.62 -7.55 -9.53
N ALA A 273 7.71 -7.99 -10.78
CA ALA A 273 6.76 -8.95 -11.36
C ALA A 273 6.78 -10.30 -10.65
N PRO A 274 7.93 -10.91 -10.30
CA PRO A 274 7.97 -12.12 -9.48
C PRO A 274 7.34 -11.92 -8.10
N VAL A 275 7.66 -10.84 -7.39
CA VAL A 275 7.12 -10.59 -6.04
C VAL A 275 5.59 -10.45 -6.10
N GLN A 276 5.12 -9.55 -6.97
CA GLN A 276 3.69 -9.28 -7.07
C GLN A 276 2.92 -10.45 -7.68
N GLY A 277 3.51 -11.13 -8.65
CA GLY A 277 2.89 -12.28 -9.28
C GLY A 277 2.81 -13.47 -8.32
N SER A 278 3.86 -13.71 -7.54
CA SER A 278 3.90 -14.86 -6.61
C SER A 278 2.86 -14.76 -5.51
N ALA A 279 2.70 -13.59 -4.89
CA ALA A 279 1.69 -13.49 -3.85
C ALA A 279 0.26 -13.45 -4.45
N ALA A 280 0.08 -13.03 -5.72
CA ALA A 280 -1.20 -13.23 -6.40
C ALA A 280 -1.49 -14.72 -6.61
N ASP A 281 -0.46 -15.50 -6.95
CA ASP A 281 -0.59 -16.95 -7.02
C ASP A 281 -0.99 -17.54 -5.65
N VAL A 282 -0.39 -17.06 -4.55
CA VAL A 282 -0.76 -17.45 -3.17
C VAL A 282 -2.24 -17.17 -2.87
N VAL A 283 -2.72 -15.95 -3.15
CA VAL A 283 -4.11 -15.55 -2.88
C VAL A 283 -5.08 -16.33 -3.76
N ILE A 284 -4.76 -16.55 -5.03
CA ILE A 284 -5.59 -17.38 -5.93
C ILE A 284 -5.70 -18.80 -5.38
N CYS A 285 -4.59 -19.40 -4.95
CA CYS A 285 -4.59 -20.71 -4.30
C CYS A 285 -5.45 -20.71 -3.02
N ALA A 286 -5.34 -19.69 -2.17
CA ALA A 286 -6.20 -19.53 -0.99
C ALA A 286 -7.69 -19.43 -1.35
N MET A 287 -8.03 -18.67 -2.39
CA MET A 287 -9.40 -18.55 -2.88
C MET A 287 -9.94 -19.89 -3.41
N LEU A 288 -9.11 -20.70 -4.08
CA LEU A 288 -9.47 -22.04 -4.53
C LEU A 288 -9.70 -23.01 -3.35
N GLU A 289 -8.90 -22.92 -2.29
CA GLU A 289 -9.13 -23.65 -1.04
C GLU A 289 -10.47 -23.27 -0.39
N ILE A 290 -10.73 -21.97 -0.29
CA ILE A 290 -11.99 -21.44 0.25
C ILE A 290 -13.18 -21.93 -0.58
N GLU A 291 -13.09 -21.79 -1.91
CA GLU A 291 -14.18 -22.16 -2.83
C GLU A 291 -14.38 -23.68 -2.90
N SER A 292 -13.35 -24.50 -2.71
CA SER A 292 -13.48 -25.96 -2.70
C SER A 292 -13.92 -26.52 -1.34
N ASN A 293 -13.96 -25.69 -0.29
CA ASN A 293 -14.31 -26.14 1.06
C ASN A 293 -15.81 -26.46 1.20
N ALA A 294 -16.14 -27.76 1.28
CA ALA A 294 -17.51 -28.23 1.42
C ALA A 294 -18.21 -27.70 2.67
N ARG A 295 -17.49 -27.56 3.79
CA ARG A 295 -18.06 -27.10 5.06
C ARG A 295 -18.50 -25.64 4.99
N LEU A 296 -17.74 -24.76 4.33
CA LEU A 296 -18.17 -23.37 4.11
C LEU A 296 -19.47 -23.32 3.31
N LYS A 297 -19.59 -24.15 2.27
CA LYS A 297 -20.80 -24.24 1.44
C LYS A 297 -22.01 -24.74 2.22
N GLU A 298 -21.83 -25.80 3.03
CA GLU A 298 -22.87 -26.31 3.93
C GLU A 298 -23.35 -25.26 4.94
N LEU A 299 -22.43 -24.45 5.46
CA LEU A 299 -22.74 -23.37 6.39
C LEU A 299 -23.36 -22.13 5.72
N GLY A 300 -23.50 -22.14 4.39
CA GLY A 300 -24.08 -21.03 3.62
C GLY A 300 -23.14 -19.84 3.40
N TRP A 301 -21.83 -20.04 3.52
CA TRP A 301 -20.83 -18.99 3.30
C TRP A 301 -20.37 -18.96 1.85
N ARG A 302 -20.21 -17.75 1.30
CA ARG A 302 -19.73 -17.51 -0.06
C ARG A 302 -18.67 -16.43 -0.12
N LEU A 303 -17.68 -16.61 -1.00
CA LEU A 303 -16.70 -15.58 -1.35
C LEU A 303 -17.37 -14.50 -2.21
N LEU A 304 -17.28 -13.24 -1.76
CA LEU A 304 -17.85 -12.09 -2.45
C LEU A 304 -16.83 -11.34 -3.28
N LEU A 305 -15.72 -10.99 -2.64
CA LEU A 305 -14.74 -10.07 -3.20
C LEU A 305 -13.36 -10.47 -2.70
N GLN A 306 -12.38 -10.30 -3.58
CA GLN A 306 -10.98 -10.24 -3.21
C GLN A 306 -10.51 -8.81 -3.42
N VAL A 307 -9.83 -8.28 -2.42
CA VAL A 307 -9.17 -6.98 -2.45
C VAL A 307 -7.72 -7.23 -2.09
N HIS A 308 -6.86 -7.36 -3.09
CA HIS A 308 -5.44 -7.61 -2.87
C HIS A 308 -5.17 -8.91 -2.10
N ASP A 309 -4.67 -8.84 -0.87
CA ASP A 309 -4.45 -9.98 0.02
C ASP A 309 -5.65 -10.29 0.92
N GLU A 310 -6.70 -9.48 0.86
CA GLU A 310 -7.92 -9.64 1.63
C GLU A 310 -9.00 -10.36 0.83
N VAL A 311 -9.72 -11.27 1.49
CA VAL A 311 -10.91 -11.92 0.95
C VAL A 311 -12.10 -11.61 1.83
N ILE A 312 -13.23 -11.35 1.20
CA ILE A 312 -14.48 -10.99 1.87
C ILE A 312 -15.48 -12.07 1.58
N LEU A 313 -15.99 -12.66 2.65
CA LEU A 313 -17.05 -13.64 2.58
C LEU A 313 -18.30 -13.11 3.27
N GLU A 314 -19.46 -13.59 2.85
CA GLU A 314 -20.71 -13.43 3.59
C GLU A 314 -21.36 -14.77 3.88
N GLY A 315 -22.12 -14.83 4.96
CA GLY A 315 -22.87 -16.00 5.38
C GLY A 315 -23.66 -15.77 6.67
N PRO A 316 -24.33 -16.81 7.19
CA PRO A 316 -25.12 -16.73 8.43
C PRO A 316 -24.28 -16.35 9.65
N SER A 317 -24.79 -15.47 10.50
CA SER A 317 -24.06 -14.98 11.67
C SER A 317 -23.82 -16.08 12.71
N GLU A 318 -24.69 -17.08 12.76
CA GLU A 318 -24.65 -18.22 13.68
C GLU A 318 -23.42 -19.10 13.44
N SER A 319 -22.92 -19.14 12.21
CA SER A 319 -21.78 -19.96 11.81
C SER A 319 -20.48 -19.15 11.60
N ALA A 320 -20.49 -17.86 11.93
CA ALA A 320 -19.39 -16.94 11.63
C ALA A 320 -18.05 -17.34 12.23
N GLU A 321 -18.01 -17.75 13.49
CA GLU A 321 -16.74 -18.15 14.14
C GLU A 321 -16.16 -19.43 13.54
N VAL A 322 -17.02 -20.38 13.17
CA VAL A 322 -16.60 -21.62 12.51
C VAL A 322 -16.09 -21.34 11.10
N ALA A 323 -16.82 -20.52 10.33
CA ALA A 323 -16.41 -20.12 8.98
C ALA A 323 -15.09 -19.34 9.01
N LYS A 324 -14.93 -18.41 9.96
CA LYS A 324 -13.70 -17.65 10.17
C LYS A 324 -12.50 -18.58 10.39
N ALA A 325 -12.62 -19.57 11.26
CA ALA A 325 -11.53 -20.51 11.53
C ALA A 325 -11.13 -21.30 10.27
N ILE A 326 -12.12 -21.75 9.48
CA ILE A 326 -11.88 -22.45 8.22
C ILE A 326 -11.18 -21.55 7.20
N VAL A 327 -11.65 -20.30 7.02
CA VAL A 327 -11.05 -19.33 6.09
C VAL A 327 -9.60 -19.03 6.48
N VAL A 328 -9.34 -18.82 7.78
CA VAL A 328 -7.98 -18.62 8.29
C VAL A 328 -7.10 -19.81 7.95
N GLU A 329 -7.59 -21.04 8.14
CA GLU A 329 -6.84 -22.24 7.77
C GLU A 329 -6.55 -22.29 6.26
N CYS A 330 -7.56 -22.10 5.41
CA CYS A 330 -7.40 -22.09 3.95
C CYS A 330 -6.38 -21.04 3.48
N MET A 331 -6.41 -19.83 4.04
CA MET A 331 -5.46 -18.76 3.70
C MET A 331 -4.06 -19.00 4.25
N SER A 332 -3.94 -19.62 5.43
CA SER A 332 -2.63 -19.94 6.04
C SER A 332 -1.92 -21.11 5.33
N LYS A 333 -2.69 -21.99 4.68
CA LYS A 333 -2.20 -23.20 3.99
C LYS A 333 -2.77 -23.31 2.56
N PRO A 334 -2.48 -22.33 1.68
CA PRO A 334 -3.21 -22.20 0.41
C PRO A 334 -2.87 -23.27 -0.63
N PHE A 335 -1.84 -24.09 -0.42
CA PHE A 335 -1.35 -25.05 -1.41
C PHE A 335 -1.77 -26.49 -1.07
N HIS A 336 -3.06 -26.74 -0.82
CA HIS A 336 -3.58 -28.07 -0.49
C HIS A 336 -2.87 -28.73 0.70
N GLY A 337 -2.49 -27.92 1.70
CA GLY A 337 -1.73 -28.38 2.87
C GLY A 337 -0.25 -28.68 2.64
N ILE A 338 0.28 -28.48 1.43
CA ILE A 338 1.71 -28.61 1.13
C ILE A 338 2.42 -27.29 1.47
N ASN A 339 3.38 -27.32 2.39
CA ASN A 339 4.17 -26.13 2.67
C ASN A 339 5.34 -25.99 1.67
N ILE A 340 5.13 -25.24 0.58
CA ILE A 340 6.19 -24.88 -0.38
C ILE A 340 6.94 -23.61 0.03
N LEU A 341 6.46 -22.90 1.04
CA LEU A 341 7.07 -21.67 1.53
C LEU A 341 8.08 -21.96 2.63
N LYS A 342 9.07 -21.08 2.76
CA LYS A 342 10.04 -21.14 3.87
C LYS A 342 9.54 -20.46 5.15
N VAL A 343 8.40 -19.78 5.06
CA VAL A 343 7.79 -19.00 6.14
C VAL A 343 6.31 -19.28 6.18
N ASP A 344 5.73 -19.21 7.37
CA ASP A 344 4.31 -19.40 7.58
C ASP A 344 3.52 -18.14 7.17
N LEU A 345 2.31 -18.33 6.64
CA LEU A 345 1.41 -17.24 6.29
C LEU A 345 0.53 -16.91 7.49
N ALA A 346 0.77 -15.73 8.08
CA ALA A 346 -0.09 -15.20 9.14
C ALA A 346 -1.36 -14.61 8.52
N VAL A 347 -2.52 -14.93 9.09
CA VAL A 347 -3.82 -14.46 8.60
C VAL A 347 -4.60 -13.87 9.76
N ASP A 348 -4.95 -12.59 9.61
CA ASP A 348 -5.87 -11.90 10.50
C ASP A 348 -7.29 -11.99 9.93
N ALA A 349 -8.27 -12.25 10.80
CA ALA A 349 -9.67 -12.32 10.38
C ALA A 349 -10.60 -11.68 11.41
N LYS A 350 -11.63 -10.99 10.90
CA LYS A 350 -12.67 -10.33 11.69
C LYS A 350 -14.04 -10.61 11.08
N CYS A 351 -15.06 -10.72 11.93
CA CYS A 351 -16.45 -10.85 11.51
C CYS A 351 -17.21 -9.61 11.95
N SER A 352 -18.01 -9.03 11.05
CA SER A 352 -18.84 -7.88 11.36
C SER A 352 -20.07 -7.84 10.46
N LYS A 353 -21.06 -7.05 10.85
CA LYS A 353 -22.30 -6.85 10.08
C LYS A 353 -22.11 -5.94 8.86
N ASN A 354 -21.02 -5.19 8.81
CA ASN A 354 -20.66 -4.37 7.66
C ASN A 354 -19.13 -4.33 7.49
N TRP A 355 -18.70 -4.09 6.25
CA TRP A 355 -17.28 -4.12 5.90
C TRP A 355 -16.47 -3.00 6.60
N TYR A 356 -17.06 -1.81 6.79
CA TYR A 356 -16.37 -0.72 7.49
C TYR A 356 -15.94 -1.09 8.91
N ALA A 357 -16.81 -1.81 9.64
CA ALA A 357 -16.56 -2.28 10.99
C ALA A 357 -15.75 -3.60 11.05
N ALA A 358 -15.40 -4.18 9.90
CA ALA A 358 -14.58 -5.40 9.80
C ALA A 358 -13.05 -5.10 9.66
N LYS A 359 -12.61 -3.87 9.95
CA LYS A 359 -11.19 -3.46 9.90
C LYS A 359 -10.38 -3.91 11.09
#